data_AF-A0A1W9N031-F1
#
_entry.id   AF-A0A1W9N031-F1
#
_cell.length_a   1.000
_cell.length_b   1.000
_cell.length_c   1.000
_cell.angle_alpha   90.00
_cell.angle_beta   90.00
_cell.angle_gamma   90.00
#
_symmetry.space_group_name_H-M   'P 1'
#
loop_
_entity.id
_entity.type
_entity.pdbx_description
1 polymer ?
#
loop_
_entity_poly.entity_id
_entity_poly.type
_entity_poly.pdbx_seq_one_letter_code
_entity_poly.pdbx_strand_id
1 'polypeptide(L)'
;MLASHKKTMTLVVCSVSMFLSSLAYAITHTYDSLNRLTNVRYENGQVIEYKYDSGGNISTIRSMLPTNSAIPSPTSLKAELNADNTILLSWGSVSTASIYEIYSWVQGTSGDVYDQLAVVSGNSYQVMTPGNIKSFKIKACDSTGCSLYSAGFSAGSSVSLADVITVLRILAGISTTSSVSDVSSDGKIGLQEAIYMLQVVAGLRN
;
A
#
# COMPACT_ATOMS: atom_id res chain seq x y z
N MET A 1 -53.80 -25.50 13.24
CA MET A 1 -53.85 -24.34 14.17
C MET A 1 -53.20 -24.76 15.48
N LEU A 2 -52.54 -23.80 16.17
CA LEU A 2 -51.84 -23.88 17.47
C LEU A 2 -50.42 -24.50 17.41
N ALA A 3 -49.36 -23.96 18.03
CA ALA A 3 -49.06 -22.64 18.57
C ALA A 3 -47.53 -22.53 18.74
N SER A 4 -46.98 -21.39 18.33
CA SER A 4 -45.60 -20.94 18.52
C SER A 4 -45.20 -20.90 20.01
N HIS A 5 -43.99 -21.38 20.35
CA HIS A 5 -43.30 -21.00 21.59
C HIS A 5 -41.86 -20.57 21.27
N LYS A 6 -41.73 -19.28 20.95
CA LYS A 6 -40.47 -18.54 20.93
C LYS A 6 -39.87 -18.51 22.34
N LYS A 7 -38.60 -18.90 22.49
CA LYS A 7 -37.78 -18.50 23.64
C LYS A 7 -36.80 -17.42 23.16
N THR A 8 -37.20 -16.17 23.33
CA THR A 8 -36.34 -14.98 23.12
C THR A 8 -35.56 -14.72 24.41
N MET A 9 -34.23 -14.85 24.35
CA MET A 9 -33.31 -14.42 25.41
C MET A 9 -32.79 -13.02 25.04
N THR A 10 -33.41 -12.00 25.60
CA THR A 10 -33.02 -10.60 25.42
C THR A 10 -31.84 -10.30 26.34
N LEU A 11 -30.63 -10.15 25.79
CA LEU A 11 -29.51 -9.53 26.50
C LEU A 11 -29.47 -8.05 26.12
N VAL A 12 -29.89 -7.18 27.03
CA VAL A 12 -29.70 -5.72 26.92
C VAL A 12 -28.26 -5.43 27.33
N VAL A 13 -27.39 -5.18 26.35
CA VAL A 13 -26.08 -4.53 26.60
C VAL A 13 -26.22 -3.08 26.19
N CYS A 14 -26.20 -2.22 27.22
CA CYS A 14 -26.28 -0.78 27.12
C CYS A 14 -24.93 -0.20 26.69
N SER A 15 -24.95 0.57 25.60
CA SER A 15 -24.16 1.79 25.38
C SER A 15 -22.68 1.81 25.78
N VAL A 16 -21.81 1.37 24.86
CA VAL A 16 -20.73 2.22 24.34
C VAL A 16 -20.71 1.99 22.83
N SER A 17 -21.21 2.96 22.06
CA SER A 17 -21.10 2.96 20.61
C SER A 17 -19.67 3.32 20.24
N MET A 18 -18.77 2.34 20.36
CA MET A 18 -17.55 2.32 19.56
C MET A 18 -17.94 1.63 18.26
N PHE A 19 -18.25 2.41 17.23
CA PHE A 19 -18.13 1.95 15.85
C PHE A 19 -16.64 1.65 15.60
N LEU A 20 -16.13 0.52 16.10
CA LEU A 20 -15.07 -0.16 15.38
C LEU A 20 -15.76 -0.77 14.16
N SER A 21 -15.98 0.07 13.15
CA SER A 21 -16.13 -0.42 11.80
C SER A 21 -14.76 -0.96 11.42
N SER A 22 -14.42 -2.15 11.91
CA SER A 22 -13.36 -2.92 11.30
C SER A 22 -13.80 -3.06 9.86
N LEU A 23 -13.10 -2.41 8.94
CA LEU A 23 -13.16 -2.79 7.54
C LEU A 23 -12.66 -4.23 7.50
N ALA A 24 -13.58 -5.17 7.66
CA ALA A 24 -13.32 -6.57 7.46
C ALA A 24 -13.12 -6.72 5.95
N TYR A 25 -11.87 -6.63 5.53
CA TYR A 25 -11.45 -6.88 4.18
C TYR A 25 -11.56 -8.40 3.93
N ALA A 26 -12.71 -8.85 3.45
CA ALA A 26 -13.05 -10.26 3.24
C ALA A 26 -12.67 -10.78 1.83
N ILE A 27 -11.47 -11.34 1.70
CA ILE A 27 -11.10 -12.13 0.51
C ILE A 27 -11.95 -13.41 0.50
N THR A 28 -12.78 -13.58 -0.53
CA THR A 28 -13.63 -14.77 -0.66
C THR A 28 -13.02 -15.77 -1.62
N HIS A 29 -12.77 -16.98 -1.12
CA HIS A 29 -12.32 -18.13 -1.91
C HIS A 29 -13.49 -19.08 -2.17
N THR A 30 -13.58 -19.60 -3.40
CA THR A 30 -14.49 -20.73 -3.70
C THR A 30 -13.71 -21.92 -4.20
N TYR A 31 -14.23 -23.11 -3.92
CA TYR A 31 -13.60 -24.39 -4.26
C TYR A 31 -14.58 -25.27 -5.05
N ASP A 32 -14.04 -26.19 -5.86
CA ASP A 32 -14.83 -27.26 -6.47
C ASP A 32 -15.07 -28.43 -5.48
N SER A 33 -15.79 -29.47 -5.91
CA SER A 33 -16.08 -30.66 -5.10
C SER A 33 -14.84 -31.51 -4.75
N LEU A 34 -13.70 -31.23 -5.37
CA LEU A 34 -12.40 -31.85 -5.08
C LEU A 34 -11.54 -30.95 -4.19
N ASN A 35 -12.11 -29.88 -3.63
CA ASN A 35 -11.46 -28.91 -2.76
C ASN A 35 -10.31 -28.14 -3.43
N ARG A 36 -10.39 -27.93 -4.75
CA ARG A 36 -9.42 -27.12 -5.52
C ARG A 36 -9.98 -25.71 -5.74
N LEU A 37 -9.11 -24.70 -5.69
CA LEU A 37 -9.49 -23.29 -5.77
C LEU A 37 -10.05 -22.93 -7.16
N THR A 38 -11.28 -22.43 -7.22
CA THR A 38 -11.95 -22.05 -8.49
C THR A 38 -12.15 -20.54 -8.63
N ASN A 39 -12.25 -19.81 -7.52
CA ASN A 39 -12.43 -18.36 -7.53
C ASN A 39 -11.68 -17.73 -6.35
N VAL A 40 -11.02 -16.61 -6.63
CA VAL A 40 -10.57 -15.66 -5.61
C VAL A 40 -11.20 -14.32 -5.93
N ARG A 41 -12.01 -13.81 -5.03
CA ARG A 41 -12.52 -12.44 -5.11
C ARG A 41 -11.87 -11.61 -4.03
N TYR A 42 -11.15 -10.59 -4.48
CA TYR A 42 -10.42 -9.64 -3.68
C TYR A 42 -11.29 -8.43 -3.33
N GLU A 43 -10.86 -7.69 -2.33
CA GLU A 43 -11.47 -6.44 -1.87
C GLU A 43 -11.66 -5.37 -2.96
N ASN A 44 -10.73 -5.33 -3.91
CA ASN A 44 -10.77 -4.44 -5.06
C ASN A 44 -11.84 -4.87 -6.10
N GLY A 45 -12.67 -5.87 -5.78
CA GLY A 45 -13.66 -6.46 -6.67
C GLY A 45 -13.07 -7.32 -7.78
N GLN A 46 -11.73 -7.44 -7.86
CA GLN A 46 -11.05 -8.32 -8.81
C GLN A 46 -11.39 -9.77 -8.49
N VAL A 47 -11.68 -10.52 -9.54
CA VAL A 47 -11.99 -11.93 -9.51
C VAL A 47 -10.95 -12.66 -10.34
N ILE A 48 -10.26 -13.62 -9.72
CA ILE A 48 -9.42 -14.59 -10.43
C ILE A 48 -10.18 -15.90 -10.51
N GLU A 49 -10.45 -16.37 -11.73
CA GLU A 49 -11.10 -17.65 -12.00
C GLU A 49 -10.08 -18.68 -12.50
N TYR A 50 -10.13 -19.88 -11.91
CA TYR A 50 -9.31 -21.02 -12.30
C TYR A 50 -10.19 -22.13 -12.87
N LYS A 51 -9.74 -22.75 -13.96
CA LYS A 51 -10.32 -24.00 -14.49
C LYS A 51 -9.25 -25.07 -14.54
N TYR A 52 -9.69 -26.31 -14.34
CA TYR A 52 -8.84 -27.49 -14.35
C TYR A 52 -9.24 -28.43 -15.49
N ASP A 53 -8.27 -29.13 -16.07
CA ASP A 53 -8.53 -30.26 -16.96
C ASP A 53 -8.88 -31.53 -16.16
N SER A 54 -9.17 -32.63 -16.87
CA SER A 54 -9.48 -33.93 -16.26
C SER A 54 -8.30 -34.57 -15.53
N GLY A 55 -7.06 -34.19 -15.86
CA GLY A 55 -5.85 -34.61 -15.16
C GLY A 55 -5.56 -33.80 -13.90
N GLY A 56 -6.32 -32.73 -13.66
CA GLY A 56 -6.19 -31.85 -12.51
C GLY A 56 -5.18 -30.73 -12.67
N ASN A 57 -4.67 -30.49 -13.87
CA ASN A 57 -3.82 -29.35 -14.15
C ASN A 57 -4.67 -28.09 -14.42
N ILE A 58 -4.11 -26.91 -14.15
CA ILE A 58 -4.76 -25.65 -14.48
C ILE A 58 -4.82 -25.51 -16.01
N SER A 59 -6.03 -25.51 -16.56
CA SER A 59 -6.29 -25.35 -17.99
C SER A 59 -6.56 -23.90 -18.38
N THR A 60 -7.02 -23.07 -17.44
CA THR A 60 -7.31 -21.66 -17.70
C THR A 60 -7.17 -20.83 -16.43
N ILE A 61 -6.59 -19.63 -16.56
CA ILE A 61 -6.59 -18.58 -15.55
C ILE A 61 -7.22 -17.34 -16.18
N ARG A 62 -8.29 -16.80 -15.59
CA ARG A 62 -8.91 -15.55 -16.03
C ARG A 62 -8.92 -14.54 -14.90
N SER A 63 -8.24 -13.42 -15.12
CA SER A 63 -8.32 -12.25 -14.25
C SER A 63 -9.41 -11.32 -14.76
N MET A 64 -10.42 -11.08 -13.95
CA MET A 64 -11.56 -10.22 -14.25
C MET A 64 -11.62 -9.12 -13.21
N LEU A 65 -11.44 -7.88 -13.63
CA LEU A 65 -11.73 -6.72 -12.79
C LEU A 65 -13.24 -6.46 -12.85
N PRO A 66 -13.85 -5.88 -11.80
CA PRO A 66 -15.27 -5.59 -11.82
C PRO A 66 -15.56 -4.65 -13.00
N THR A 67 -16.47 -5.07 -13.89
CA THR A 67 -16.84 -4.31 -15.10
C THR A 67 -17.76 -3.13 -14.80
N ASN A 68 -17.87 -2.73 -13.54
CA ASN A 68 -18.66 -1.57 -13.13
C ASN A 68 -17.80 -0.64 -12.27
N SER A 69 -17.15 0.32 -12.91
CA SER A 69 -16.55 1.49 -12.26
C SER A 69 -16.60 2.62 -13.27
N ALA A 70 -17.60 3.49 -13.16
CA ALA A 70 -17.75 4.68 -14.01
C ALA A 70 -16.54 5.65 -13.91
N ILE A 71 -15.66 5.43 -12.93
CA ILE A 71 -14.43 6.17 -12.71
C ILE A 71 -13.24 5.36 -13.26
N PRO A 72 -12.56 5.85 -14.31
CA PRO A 72 -11.33 5.24 -14.81
C PRO A 72 -10.23 5.25 -13.75
N SER A 73 -9.40 4.20 -13.72
CA SER A 73 -8.18 4.21 -12.90
C SER A 73 -7.21 5.29 -13.38
N PRO A 74 -6.47 5.95 -12.46
CA PRO A 74 -5.37 6.84 -12.84
C PRO A 74 -4.32 6.09 -13.68
N THR A 75 -3.87 6.73 -14.75
CA THR A 75 -2.81 6.22 -15.64
C THR A 75 -1.53 7.04 -15.47
N SER A 76 -0.43 6.55 -16.05
CA SER A 76 0.85 7.27 -16.06
C SER A 76 1.36 7.64 -14.66
N LEU A 77 1.12 6.78 -13.67
CA LEU A 77 1.70 6.93 -12.33
C LEU A 77 3.23 6.89 -12.45
N LYS A 78 3.87 7.91 -11.90
CA LYS A 78 5.31 8.02 -11.77
C LYS A 78 5.66 8.31 -10.32
N ALA A 79 6.84 7.86 -9.93
CA ALA A 79 7.46 8.21 -8.66
C ALA A 79 8.92 8.62 -8.93
N GLU A 80 9.25 9.88 -8.66
CA GLU A 80 10.56 10.47 -8.92
C GLU A 80 11.23 10.80 -7.59
N LEU A 81 12.44 10.27 -7.38
CA LEU A 81 13.24 10.56 -6.18
C LEU A 81 13.96 11.90 -6.36
N ASN A 82 13.73 12.81 -5.44
CA ASN A 82 14.38 14.11 -5.36
C ASN A 82 15.69 14.04 -4.56
N ALA A 83 16.54 15.05 -4.72
CA ALA A 83 17.83 15.15 -4.04
C ALA A 83 17.73 15.28 -2.49
N ASP A 84 16.57 15.69 -1.99
CA ASP A 84 16.24 15.82 -0.56
C ASP A 84 15.64 14.51 0.03
N ASN A 85 15.75 13.40 -0.68
CA ASN A 85 15.17 12.09 -0.33
C ASN A 85 13.63 12.07 -0.23
N THR A 86 12.95 13.04 -0.84
CA THR A 86 11.50 12.97 -1.06
C THR A 86 11.19 12.27 -2.38
N ILE A 87 10.05 11.59 -2.46
CA ILE A 87 9.49 11.06 -3.69
C ILE A 87 8.35 11.96 -4.14
N LEU A 88 8.44 12.52 -5.34
CA LEU A 88 7.32 13.17 -6.00
C LEU A 88 6.52 12.13 -6.78
N LEU A 89 5.31 11.86 -6.32
CA LEU A 89 4.31 11.10 -7.08
C LEU A 89 3.57 12.04 -8.03
N SER A 90 3.39 11.61 -9.27
CA SER A 90 2.54 12.28 -10.25
C SER A 90 1.76 11.27 -11.09
N TRP A 91 0.55 11.64 -11.51
CA TRP A 91 -0.31 10.76 -12.31
C TRP A 91 -1.20 11.55 -13.27
N GLY A 92 -1.77 10.84 -14.24
CA GLY A 92 -2.78 11.37 -15.15
C GLY A 92 -4.07 11.68 -14.40
N SER A 93 -4.57 12.91 -14.56
CA SER A 93 -5.86 13.31 -14.01
C SER A 93 -7.01 12.51 -14.63
N VAL A 94 -8.03 12.27 -13.82
CA VAL A 94 -9.26 11.55 -14.17
C VAL A 94 -10.38 12.56 -14.02
N SER A 95 -11.03 12.91 -15.13
CA SER A 95 -11.99 14.03 -15.18
C SER A 95 -13.23 13.83 -14.30
N THR A 96 -13.60 12.58 -14.02
CA THR A 96 -14.72 12.23 -13.15
C THR A 96 -14.33 12.14 -11.68
N ALA A 97 -13.04 12.25 -11.34
CA ALA A 97 -12.55 12.14 -9.98
C ALA A 97 -12.59 13.49 -9.27
N SER A 98 -13.04 13.49 -8.02
CA SER A 98 -12.94 14.64 -7.11
C SER A 98 -11.70 14.58 -6.23
N ILE A 99 -11.22 13.36 -5.94
CA ILE A 99 -10.08 13.08 -5.07
C ILE A 99 -9.31 11.85 -5.55
N TYR A 100 -8.12 11.67 -5.00
CA TYR A 100 -7.25 10.52 -5.19
C TYR A 100 -6.83 9.95 -3.84
N GLU A 101 -6.98 8.65 -3.68
CA GLU A 101 -6.46 7.92 -2.52
C GLU A 101 -5.12 7.27 -2.88
N ILE A 102 -4.10 7.58 -2.09
CA ILE A 102 -2.72 7.15 -2.33
C ILE A 102 -2.38 6.05 -1.34
N TYR A 103 -1.88 4.94 -1.84
CA TYR A 103 -1.48 3.78 -1.04
C TYR A 103 -0.02 3.43 -1.30
N SER A 104 0.66 2.93 -0.27
CA SER A 104 2.04 2.45 -0.39
C SER A 104 2.29 1.15 0.35
N TRP A 105 3.39 0.48 -0.01
CA TRP A 105 3.94 -0.65 0.73
C TRP A 105 5.46 -0.68 0.58
N VAL A 106 6.15 -1.34 1.50
CA VAL A 106 7.60 -1.57 1.40
C VAL A 106 7.85 -2.77 0.49
N GLN A 107 8.72 -2.58 -0.52
CA GLN A 107 9.07 -3.63 -1.46
C GLN A 107 9.72 -4.81 -0.72
N GLY A 108 9.26 -6.04 -1.00
CA GLY A 108 9.76 -7.26 -0.35
C GLY A 108 8.95 -7.73 0.86
N THR A 109 7.96 -6.95 1.32
CA THR A 109 6.97 -7.42 2.30
C THR A 109 6.00 -8.36 1.59
N SER A 110 5.84 -9.58 2.09
CA SER A 110 4.86 -10.54 1.55
C SER A 110 3.47 -10.26 2.13
N GLY A 111 2.48 -10.19 1.25
CA GLY A 111 1.10 -9.83 1.57
C GLY A 111 0.74 -8.49 0.96
N ASP A 112 -0.40 -8.45 0.26
CA ASP A 112 -1.01 -7.27 -0.35
C ASP A 112 -1.56 -6.29 0.72
N VAL A 113 -0.75 -5.96 1.73
CA VAL A 113 -1.09 -5.00 2.77
C VAL A 113 -0.59 -3.65 2.31
N TYR A 114 -1.54 -2.73 2.12
CA TYR A 114 -1.27 -1.39 1.63
C TYR A 114 -1.67 -0.36 2.67
N ASP A 115 -0.75 0.53 3.02
CA ASP A 115 -1.03 1.65 3.91
C ASP A 115 -1.57 2.82 3.10
N GLN A 116 -2.72 3.37 3.50
CA GLN A 116 -3.23 4.61 2.92
C GLN A 116 -2.38 5.78 3.43
N LEU A 117 -1.63 6.39 2.52
CA LEU A 117 -0.74 7.51 2.83
C LEU A 117 -1.48 8.83 2.91
N ALA A 118 -2.36 9.08 1.95
CA ALA A 118 -3.01 10.37 1.81
C ALA A 118 -4.25 10.31 0.93
N VAL A 119 -5.06 11.36 1.04
CA VAL A 119 -6.15 11.68 0.14
C VAL A 119 -5.94 13.11 -0.36
N VAL A 120 -5.88 13.29 -1.68
CA VAL A 120 -5.59 14.59 -2.30
C VAL A 120 -6.56 14.91 -3.43
N SER A 121 -6.80 16.18 -3.73
CA SER A 121 -7.61 16.61 -4.88
C SER A 121 -6.78 16.90 -6.14
N GLY A 122 -5.47 17.11 -5.98
CA GLY A 122 -4.53 17.29 -7.08
C GLY A 122 -4.05 15.97 -7.69
N ASN A 123 -3.27 16.05 -8.77
CA ASN A 123 -2.67 14.90 -9.46
C ASN A 123 -1.19 14.67 -9.12
N SER A 124 -0.75 15.19 -7.97
CA SER A 124 0.60 15.02 -7.45
C SER A 124 0.61 14.98 -5.92
N TYR A 125 1.62 14.32 -5.36
CA TYR A 125 1.84 14.23 -3.92
C TYR A 125 3.31 13.96 -3.60
N GLN A 126 3.86 14.68 -2.62
CA GLN A 126 5.23 14.45 -2.15
C GLN A 126 5.21 13.53 -0.92
N VAL A 127 5.98 12.45 -0.98
CA VAL A 127 6.15 11.49 0.10
C VAL A 127 7.57 11.60 0.64
N MET A 128 7.74 11.73 1.95
CA MET A 128 9.05 11.50 2.57
C MET A 128 9.27 10.00 2.70
N THR A 129 10.30 9.45 2.06
CA THR A 129 10.64 8.02 2.18
C THR A 129 12.10 7.83 2.51
N PRO A 130 12.48 7.94 3.79
CA PRO A 130 13.84 7.64 4.13
C PRO A 130 14.04 6.11 4.19
N GLY A 131 14.89 5.61 3.31
CA GLY A 131 15.63 4.36 3.50
C GLY A 131 14.99 3.05 3.12
N ASN A 132 13.77 3.03 2.59
CA ASN A 132 13.20 1.84 1.96
C ASN A 132 12.67 2.16 0.56
N ILE A 133 12.84 1.22 -0.38
CA ILE A 133 12.13 1.26 -1.66
C ILE A 133 10.64 1.05 -1.35
N LYS A 134 9.84 2.07 -1.61
CA LYS A 134 8.39 2.00 -1.48
C LYS A 134 7.77 1.81 -2.86
N SER A 135 6.72 1.02 -2.88
CA SER A 135 5.86 0.85 -4.03
C SER A 135 4.54 1.56 -3.76
N PHE A 136 3.93 2.09 -4.82
CA PHE A 136 2.78 2.98 -4.74
C PHE A 136 1.70 2.57 -5.73
N LYS A 137 0.45 2.85 -5.37
CA LYS A 137 -0.71 2.75 -6.24
C LYS A 137 -1.77 3.76 -5.83
N ILE A 138 -2.61 4.17 -6.77
CA ILE A 138 -3.55 5.27 -6.56
C ILE A 138 -4.94 4.84 -7.05
N LYS A 139 -5.98 5.28 -6.35
CA LYS A 139 -7.36 5.26 -6.85
C LYS A 139 -7.85 6.67 -7.14
N ALA A 140 -8.69 6.81 -8.14
CA ALA A 140 -9.50 8.00 -8.39
C ALA A 140 -10.86 7.81 -7.71
N CYS A 141 -11.37 8.79 -6.97
CA CYS A 141 -12.67 8.67 -6.31
C CYS A 141 -13.54 9.91 -6.49
N ASP A 142 -14.85 9.70 -6.42
CA ASP A 142 -15.89 10.74 -6.40
C ASP A 142 -16.92 10.42 -5.30
N SER A 143 -18.07 11.10 -5.32
CA SER A 143 -19.16 10.87 -4.36
C SER A 143 -19.82 9.49 -4.45
N THR A 144 -19.63 8.77 -5.56
CA THR A 144 -20.26 7.48 -5.87
C THR A 144 -19.35 6.29 -5.54
N GLY A 145 -18.03 6.52 -5.46
CA GLY A 145 -17.07 5.50 -5.07
C GLY A 145 -15.67 5.76 -5.62
N CYS A 146 -14.87 4.70 -5.68
CA CYS A 146 -13.49 4.74 -6.18
C CYS A 146 -13.29 3.83 -7.37
N SER A 147 -12.35 4.19 -8.23
CA SER A 147 -11.80 3.37 -9.29
C SER A 147 -11.02 2.18 -8.73
N LEU A 148 -10.63 1.29 -9.63
CA LEU A 148 -9.59 0.31 -9.36
C LEU A 148 -8.25 1.01 -9.13
N TYR A 149 -7.28 0.26 -8.60
CA TYR A 149 -5.92 0.75 -8.46
C TYR A 149 -5.30 1.05 -9.84
N SER A 150 -4.44 2.07 -9.88
CA SER A 150 -3.50 2.28 -10.96
C SER A 150 -2.52 1.10 -11.07
N ALA A 151 -1.78 1.04 -12.17
CA ALA A 151 -0.56 0.24 -12.19
C ALA A 151 0.37 0.68 -11.04
N GLY A 152 1.01 -0.29 -10.40
CA GLY A 152 1.94 -0.02 -9.31
C GLY A 152 3.25 0.55 -9.83
N PHE A 153 3.86 1.47 -9.08
CA PHE A 153 5.18 2.02 -9.40
C PHE A 153 6.05 2.05 -8.14
N SER A 154 7.35 1.78 -8.28
CA SER A 154 8.27 1.73 -7.13
C SER A 154 9.36 2.77 -7.27
N ALA A 155 9.67 3.47 -6.18
CA ALA A 155 10.79 4.39 -6.11
C ALA A 155 11.28 4.50 -4.66
N GLY A 156 12.52 4.94 -4.50
CA GLY A 156 13.16 5.16 -3.22
C GLY A 156 14.63 4.78 -3.24
N SER A 157 15.28 5.07 -2.12
CA SER A 157 16.67 4.68 -1.86
C SER A 157 16.67 3.62 -0.77
N SER A 158 17.42 2.55 -0.96
CA SER A 158 17.71 1.62 0.14
C SER A 158 18.78 2.27 1.04
N VAL A 159 18.46 2.50 2.32
CA VAL A 159 19.49 2.82 3.32
C VAL A 159 20.04 1.50 3.84
N SER A 160 21.34 1.31 3.68
CA SER A 160 22.05 0.08 4.01
C SER A 160 22.92 0.27 5.25
N LEU A 161 23.41 -0.84 5.80
CA LEU A 161 24.41 -0.80 6.87
C LEU A 161 25.69 -0.07 6.43
N ALA A 162 26.02 -0.06 5.13
CA ALA A 162 27.16 0.69 4.61
C ALA A 162 26.96 2.21 4.71
N ASP A 163 25.72 2.69 4.55
CA ASP A 163 25.37 4.10 4.72
C ASP A 163 25.47 4.52 6.19
N VAL A 164 25.01 3.65 7.10
CA VAL A 164 25.17 3.84 8.55
C VAL A 164 26.64 3.89 8.96
N ILE A 165 27.47 2.98 8.44
CA ILE A 165 28.91 2.98 8.72
C ILE A 165 29.57 4.27 8.20
N THR A 166 29.15 4.75 7.03
CA THR A 166 29.65 6.00 6.45
C THR A 166 29.32 7.20 7.34
N VAL A 167 28.09 7.26 7.84
CA VAL A 167 27.62 8.33 8.73
C VAL A 167 28.33 8.30 10.09
N LEU A 168 28.48 7.10 10.68
CA LEU A 168 29.22 6.95 11.94
C LEU A 168 30.70 7.31 11.79
N ARG A 169 31.33 7.00 10.65
CA ARG A 169 32.70 7.43 10.36
C ARG A 169 32.81 8.94 10.27
N ILE A 170 31.87 9.60 9.57
CA ILE A 170 31.81 11.07 9.49
C ILE A 170 31.65 11.69 10.88
N LEU A 171 30.73 11.19 11.71
CA LEU A 171 30.54 11.66 13.10
C LEU A 171 31.77 11.45 13.98
N ALA A 172 32.55 10.39 13.73
CA ALA A 172 33.81 10.11 14.43
C ALA A 172 34.99 10.96 13.90
N GLY A 173 34.75 11.87 12.95
CA GLY A 173 35.80 12.70 12.35
C GLY A 173 36.73 11.94 11.39
N ILE A 174 36.29 10.77 10.90
CA ILE A 174 37.04 9.95 9.94
C ILE A 174 36.61 10.37 8.54
N SER A 175 37.50 11.06 7.81
CA SER A 175 37.22 11.50 6.43
C SER A 175 36.96 10.30 5.51
N THR A 176 35.74 10.21 4.97
CA THR A 176 35.35 9.23 3.95
C THR A 176 35.40 9.86 2.55
N THR A 177 35.94 9.15 1.56
CA THR A 177 36.10 9.62 0.17
C THR A 177 34.81 9.55 -0.68
N SER A 178 33.64 9.57 -0.06
CA SER A 178 32.35 9.34 -0.72
C SER A 178 31.50 10.59 -0.68
N SER A 179 31.06 11.03 -1.85
CA SER A 179 30.12 12.14 -2.06
C SER A 179 28.77 11.82 -1.40
N VAL A 180 28.61 12.19 -0.13
CA VAL A 180 27.30 12.15 0.54
C VAL A 180 26.66 13.52 0.36
N SER A 181 25.41 13.53 -0.11
CA SER A 181 24.61 14.74 -0.25
C SER A 181 24.40 15.37 1.13
N ASP A 182 25.08 16.49 1.36
CA ASP A 182 24.93 17.35 2.53
C ASP A 182 23.57 18.07 2.46
N VAL A 183 22.58 17.49 3.13
CA VAL A 183 21.17 17.94 3.09
C VAL A 183 20.97 19.22 3.92
N SER A 184 21.91 19.56 4.81
CA SER A 184 21.87 20.76 5.67
C SER A 184 22.79 21.89 5.21
N SER A 185 23.66 21.65 4.23
CA SER A 185 24.65 22.61 3.70
C SER A 185 25.58 23.18 4.79
N ASP A 186 25.77 22.46 5.89
CA ASP A 186 26.63 22.84 7.02
C ASP A 186 27.95 22.06 7.06
N GLY A 187 28.20 21.20 6.07
CA GLY A 187 29.40 20.38 5.95
C GLY A 187 29.51 19.30 7.02
N LYS A 188 28.43 18.98 7.75
CA LYS A 188 28.43 18.02 8.85
C LYS A 188 27.14 17.19 8.86
N ILE A 189 27.26 15.87 8.75
CA ILE A 189 26.14 15.00 9.12
C ILE A 189 25.96 15.10 10.65
N GLY A 190 24.80 15.57 11.09
CA GLY A 190 24.47 15.73 12.50
C GLY A 190 24.11 14.41 13.20
N LEU A 191 24.05 14.45 14.54
CA LEU A 191 23.69 13.28 15.36
C LEU A 191 22.24 12.84 15.13
N GLN A 192 21.37 13.77 14.72
CA GLN A 192 19.94 13.51 14.49
C GLN A 192 19.72 12.65 13.25
N GLU A 193 20.43 12.93 12.16
CA GLU A 193 20.40 12.16 10.91
C GLU A 193 21.00 10.75 11.11
N ALA A 194 22.05 10.63 11.92
CA ALA A 194 22.65 9.35 12.26
C ALA A 194 21.74 8.47 13.11
N ILE A 195 21.08 9.03 14.12
CA ILE A 195 20.09 8.33 14.93
C ILE A 195 18.91 7.88 14.06
N TYR A 196 18.46 8.76 13.16
CA TYR A 196 17.38 8.44 12.23
C TYR A 196 17.74 7.25 11.32
N MET A 197 18.92 7.25 10.69
CA MET A 197 19.36 6.14 9.84
C MET A 197 19.59 4.83 10.61
N LEU A 198 20.10 4.91 11.84
CA LEU A 198 20.22 3.74 12.72
C LEU A 198 18.86 3.12 13.05
N GLN A 199 17.85 3.94 13.33
CA GLN A 199 16.48 3.46 13.59
C GLN A 199 15.88 2.77 12.36
N VAL A 200 16.10 3.33 11.16
CA VAL A 200 15.58 2.75 9.91
C VAL A 200 16.26 1.41 9.60
N VAL A 201 17.60 1.33 9.66
CA VAL A 201 18.32 0.07 9.39
C VAL A 201 18.05 -1.00 10.46
N ALA A 202 17.81 -0.59 11.70
CA ALA A 202 17.43 -1.51 12.77
C ALA A 202 15.95 -1.97 12.70
N GLY A 203 15.16 -1.47 11.73
CA GLY A 203 13.73 -1.79 11.60
C GLY A 203 12.86 -1.24 12.74
N LEU A 204 13.36 -0.24 13.48
CA LEU A 204 12.66 0.40 14.59
C LEU A 204 11.74 1.54 14.14
N ARG A 205 11.81 1.91 12.85
CA ARG A 205 11.06 3.02 12.24
C ARG A 205 10.81 2.71 10.76
N ASN A 206 9.57 2.89 10.28
CA ASN A 206 9.10 2.61 8.91
C ASN A 206 8.62 3.87 8.17
#